data_AF-A0A7K4MAE6-F1
#
_entry.id   AF-A0A7K4MAE6-F1
#
_cell.length_a   1.000
_cell.length_b   1.000
_cell.length_c   1.000
_cell.angle_alpha   90.00
_cell.angle_beta   90.00
_cell.angle_gamma   90.00
#
_symmetry.space_group_name_H-M   'P 1'
#
loop_
_entity.id
_entity.type
_entity.pdbx_description
1 polymer ?
#
loop_
_entity_poly.entity_id
_entity_poly.type
_entity_poly.pdbx_seq_one_letter_code
_entity_poly.pdbx_strand_id
1 'polypeptide(L)'
;MKTSMDIKEFLADFVADEQEKNTSPKDYEKMEKQEQQVILTLEMLDKFQFLQLEQICKEVCGRIPSPPRVYDKVINVEYEHHINRDDYTKFILKEMEFSEIKNFATKYNILK
;
A
#
# COMPACT_ATOMS: atom_id res chain seq x y z
N MET A 1 9.95 -15.32 9.14
CA MET A 1 9.49 -14.05 8.52
C MET A 1 8.02 -13.90 8.86
N LYS A 2 7.59 -12.77 9.44
CA LYS A 2 6.16 -12.46 9.58
C LYS A 2 5.61 -12.34 8.16
N THR A 3 4.78 -13.29 7.76
CA THR A 3 4.20 -13.36 6.41
C THR A 3 2.99 -12.46 6.24
N SER A 4 2.43 -11.97 7.34
CA SER A 4 1.17 -11.20 7.39
C SER A 4 1.43 -9.80 7.95
N MET A 5 0.82 -8.81 7.30
CA MET A 5 0.87 -7.39 7.60
C MET A 5 -0.05 -7.05 8.78
N ASP A 6 0.37 -6.15 9.68
CA ASP A 6 -0.54 -5.61 10.69
C ASP A 6 -1.41 -4.51 10.04
N ILE A 7 -2.58 -4.92 9.54
CA ILE A 7 -3.50 -4.04 8.79
C ILE A 7 -3.92 -2.82 9.61
N LYS A 8 -4.07 -2.95 10.94
CA LYS A 8 -4.50 -1.84 11.80
C LYS A 8 -3.41 -0.80 11.96
N GLU A 9 -2.18 -1.25 12.22
CA GLU A 9 -1.02 -0.38 12.32
C GLU A 9 -0.76 0.33 10.98
N PHE A 10 -0.82 -0.42 9.87
CA PHE A 10 -0.65 0.14 8.54
C PHE A 10 -1.73 1.16 8.19
N LEU A 11 -3.01 0.86 8.47
CA LEU A 11 -4.12 1.76 8.17
C LEU A 11 -3.99 3.06 8.96
N ALA A 12 -3.59 3.00 10.24
CA ALA A 12 -3.36 4.18 11.06
C ALA A 12 -2.26 5.09 10.46
N ASP A 13 -1.16 4.48 10.01
CA ASP A 13 -0.05 5.18 9.36
C ASP A 13 -0.46 5.79 8.01
N PHE A 14 -1.18 5.03 7.18
CA PHE A 14 -1.69 5.51 5.88
C PHE A 14 -2.72 6.63 6.02
N VAL A 15 -3.64 6.52 6.98
CA VAL A 15 -4.66 7.56 7.24
C VAL A 15 -4.00 8.82 7.80
N ALA A 16 -2.96 8.71 8.64
CA ALA A 16 -2.20 9.86 9.12
C ALA A 16 -1.54 10.63 7.95
N ASP A 17 -0.95 9.92 6.98
CA ASP A 17 -0.40 10.51 5.76
C ASP A 17 -1.44 11.25 4.90
N GLU A 18 -2.71 10.78 4.88
CA GLU A 18 -3.79 11.36 4.08
C GLU A 18 -4.62 12.43 4.81
N GLN A 19 -4.72 12.37 6.15
CA GLN A 19 -5.52 13.29 6.97
C GLN A 19 -4.96 14.70 7.11
N GLU A 20 -3.72 14.98 6.69
CA GLU A 20 -3.23 16.35 6.57
C GLU A 20 -4.08 17.23 5.60
N LYS A 21 -5.09 16.66 4.91
CA LYS A 21 -5.81 17.32 3.81
C LYS A 21 -7.31 17.64 4.01
N ASN A 22 -8.08 17.11 4.98
CA ASN A 22 -9.56 17.26 4.97
C ASN A 22 -10.23 17.44 6.36
N THR A 23 -11.16 18.41 6.51
CA THR A 23 -11.78 18.83 7.81
C THR A 23 -13.31 19.07 7.79
N SER A 24 -14.13 18.45 6.93
CA SER A 24 -15.60 18.73 6.87
C SER A 24 -16.55 17.54 7.17
N PRO A 25 -17.76 17.77 7.72
CA PRO A 25 -18.66 16.70 8.16
C PRO A 25 -19.28 15.80 7.08
N LYS A 26 -19.45 16.30 5.84
CA LYS A 26 -19.87 15.46 4.70
C LYS A 26 -18.77 14.51 4.23
N ASP A 27 -17.56 14.70 4.74
CA ASP A 27 -16.42 13.85 4.46
C ASP A 27 -16.47 12.58 5.31
N TYR A 28 -17.14 12.56 6.48
CA TYR A 28 -17.16 11.38 7.35
C TYR A 28 -17.80 10.14 6.71
N GLU A 29 -18.98 10.25 6.08
CA GLU A 29 -19.63 9.08 5.44
C GLU A 29 -18.90 8.62 4.17
N LYS A 30 -18.24 9.56 3.47
CA LYS A 30 -17.37 9.23 2.33
C LYS A 30 -16.07 8.57 2.79
N MET A 31 -15.49 9.08 3.89
CA MET A 31 -14.32 8.52 4.54
C MET A 31 -14.59 7.11 5.04
N GLU A 32 -15.76 6.83 5.63
CA GLU A 32 -16.10 5.48 6.11
C GLU A 32 -16.20 4.47 4.95
N LYS A 33 -16.83 4.84 3.82
CA LYS A 33 -16.89 3.99 2.62
C LYS A 33 -15.51 3.80 1.99
N GLN A 34 -14.70 4.85 1.97
CA GLN A 34 -13.34 4.80 1.44
C GLN A 34 -12.43 3.94 2.34
N GLU A 35 -12.57 4.05 3.66
CA GLU A 35 -11.85 3.26 4.66
C GLU A 35 -12.20 1.78 4.54
N GLN A 36 -13.49 1.43 4.38
CA GLN A 36 -13.90 0.04 4.11
C GLN A 36 -13.29 -0.50 2.81
N GLN A 37 -13.23 0.31 1.75
CA GLN A 37 -12.60 -0.09 0.50
C GLN A 37 -11.09 -0.27 0.65
N VAL A 38 -10.42 0.59 1.41
CA VAL A 38 -8.98 0.46 1.72
C VAL A 38 -8.73 -0.81 2.54
N ILE A 39 -9.54 -1.10 3.55
CA ILE A 39 -9.42 -2.34 4.34
C ILE A 39 -9.56 -3.58 3.46
N LEU A 40 -10.58 -3.64 2.60
CA LEU A 40 -10.76 -4.75 1.66
C LEU A 40 -9.58 -4.89 0.69
N THR A 41 -9.00 -3.77 0.28
CA THR A 41 -7.80 -3.77 -0.58
C THR A 41 -6.59 -4.30 0.19
N LEU A 42 -6.40 -3.89 1.45
CA LEU A 42 -5.32 -4.36 2.32
C LEU A 42 -5.44 -5.86 2.61
N GLU A 43 -6.63 -6.36 2.91
CA GLU A 43 -6.89 -7.80 3.11
C GLU A 43 -6.60 -8.63 1.86
N MET A 44 -6.88 -8.06 0.68
CA MET A 44 -6.55 -8.68 -0.60
C MET A 44 -5.03 -8.71 -0.81
N LEU A 45 -4.36 -7.58 -0.61
CA LEU A 45 -2.91 -7.47 -0.75
C LEU A 45 -2.16 -8.32 0.29
N ASP A 46 -2.71 -8.55 1.49
CA ASP A 46 -2.09 -9.45 2.48
C ASP A 46 -1.90 -10.89 1.96
N LYS A 47 -2.75 -11.32 1.01
CA LYS A 47 -2.65 -12.64 0.37
C LYS A 47 -1.58 -12.71 -0.73
N PHE A 48 -1.08 -11.57 -1.19
CA PHE A 48 -0.06 -11.53 -2.24
C PHE A 48 1.31 -11.86 -1.65
N GLN A 49 2.07 -12.68 -2.37
CA GLN A 49 3.50 -12.85 -2.12
C GLN A 49 4.25 -11.57 -2.51
N PHE A 50 5.44 -11.38 -1.92
CA PHE A 50 6.26 -10.20 -2.21
C PHE A 50 6.52 -10.00 -3.71
N LEU A 51 6.89 -11.07 -4.43
CA LEU A 51 7.10 -11.01 -5.88
C LEU A 51 5.82 -10.66 -6.66
N GLN A 52 4.64 -11.01 -6.15
CA GLN A 52 3.37 -10.66 -6.77
C GLN A 52 3.03 -9.18 -6.58
N LEU A 53 3.44 -8.57 -5.45
CA LEU A 53 3.33 -7.13 -5.22
C LEU A 53 4.26 -6.35 -6.17
N GLU A 54 5.48 -6.84 -6.40
CA GLU A 54 6.37 -6.24 -7.39
C GLU A 54 5.81 -6.38 -8.81
N GLN A 55 5.27 -7.55 -9.14
CA GLN A 55 4.73 -7.84 -10.46
C GLN A 55 3.52 -6.98 -10.80
N ILE A 56 2.57 -6.80 -9.88
CA ILE A 56 1.40 -5.95 -10.13
C ILE A 56 1.81 -4.49 -10.37
N CYS A 57 2.78 -3.96 -9.61
CA CYS A 57 3.30 -2.61 -9.84
C CYS A 57 3.87 -2.44 -11.25
N LYS A 58 4.65 -3.41 -11.72
CA LYS A 58 5.20 -3.38 -13.09
C LYS A 58 4.12 -3.53 -14.16
N GLU A 59 3.16 -4.44 -13.98
CA GLU A 59 2.13 -4.72 -15.00
C GLU A 59 1.08 -3.61 -15.10
N VAL A 60 0.65 -3.03 -13.98
CA VAL A 60 -0.42 -2.03 -13.95
C VAL A 60 0.16 -0.62 -14.10
N CYS A 61 1.21 -0.28 -13.36
CA CYS A 61 1.77 1.09 -13.35
C CYS A 61 3.01 1.27 -14.23
N GLY A 62 3.59 0.18 -14.78
CA GLY A 62 4.85 0.25 -15.55
C GLY A 62 6.10 0.61 -14.72
N ARG A 63 5.96 0.74 -13.39
CA ARG A 63 7.01 1.18 -12.47
C ARG A 63 6.85 0.53 -11.08
N ILE A 64 7.91 0.59 -10.29
CA ILE A 64 7.90 0.18 -8.87
C ILE A 64 7.99 1.42 -7.96
N PRO A 65 7.62 1.34 -6.68
CA PRO A 65 7.91 2.40 -5.72
C PRO A 65 9.39 2.78 -5.72
N SER A 66 9.67 4.06 -5.49
CA SER A 66 11.04 4.53 -5.28
C SER A 66 11.54 4.05 -3.91
N PRO A 67 12.81 3.63 -3.79
CA PRO A 67 13.42 3.33 -2.51
C PRO A 67 13.30 4.50 -1.53
N PRO A 68 12.86 4.28 -0.29
CA PRO A 68 12.84 5.33 0.71
C PRO A 68 14.27 5.76 1.06
N ARG A 69 14.48 7.07 1.24
CA ARG A 69 15.77 7.61 1.66
C ARG A 69 15.77 7.82 3.16
N VAL A 70 16.81 7.33 3.81
CA VAL A 70 17.00 7.46 5.26
C VAL A 70 18.27 8.26 5.49
N TYR A 71 18.14 9.32 6.29
CA TYR A 71 19.28 10.07 6.78
C TYR A 71 19.72 9.52 8.14
N ASP A 72 20.93 8.95 8.17
CA ASP A 72 21.53 8.45 9.39
C ASP A 72 22.36 9.55 10.05
N LYS A 73 21.89 9.99 11.22
CA LYS A 73 22.50 11.05 12.02
C LYS A 73 23.82 10.65 12.66
N VAL A 74 24.08 9.35 12.83
CA VAL A 74 25.30 8.84 13.49
C VAL A 74 26.47 8.91 12.53
N ILE A 75 26.25 8.50 11.28
CA ILE A 75 27.27 8.52 10.22
C ILE A 75 27.19 9.77 9.33
N ASN A 76 26.16 10.61 9.49
CA ASN A 76 25.91 11.83 8.72
C ASN A 76 25.82 11.58 7.20
N VAL A 77 25.12 10.51 6.81
CA VAL A 77 24.95 10.09 5.42
C VAL A 77 23.49 9.78 5.14
N GLU A 78 23.03 10.16 3.95
CA GLU A 78 21.75 9.74 3.38
C GLU A 78 21.97 8.54 2.47
N TYR A 79 21.18 7.49 2.64
CA TYR A 79 21.23 6.30 1.79
C TYR A 79 19.83 5.77 1.48
N GLU A 80 19.73 5.06 0.36
CA GLU A 80 18.51 4.39 -0.07
C GLU A 80 18.35 3.08 0.71
N HIS A 81 17.17 2.88 1.29
CA HIS A 81 16.82 1.65 1.98
C HIS A 81 16.11 0.67 1.03
N HIS A 82 16.26 -0.62 1.27
CA HIS A 82 15.52 -1.64 0.54
C HIS A 82 14.00 -1.43 0.64
N ILE A 83 13.34 -1.52 -0.51
CA ILE A 83 11.86 -1.49 -0.62
C ILE A 83 11.31 -2.75 0.03
N ASN A 84 10.40 -2.56 0.99
CA ASN A 84 9.74 -3.64 1.71
C ASN A 84 8.30 -3.84 1.22
N ARG A 85 7.57 -4.76 1.86
CA ARG A 85 6.16 -5.05 1.52
C ARG A 85 5.28 -3.81 1.65
N ASP A 86 5.47 -3.05 2.71
CA ASP A 86 4.62 -1.90 3.04
C ASP A 86 4.81 -0.78 2.02
N ASP A 87 6.03 -0.58 1.51
CA ASP A 87 6.30 0.36 0.41
C ASP A 87 5.50 0.00 -0.85
N TYR A 88 5.46 -1.29 -1.23
CA TYR A 88 4.63 -1.76 -2.34
C TYR A 88 3.14 -1.58 -2.04
N THR A 89 2.67 -1.94 -0.84
CA THR A 89 1.27 -1.79 -0.45
C THR A 89 0.82 -0.33 -0.49
N LYS A 90 1.62 0.60 0.06
CA LYS A 90 1.35 2.04 0.01
C LYS A 90 1.30 2.56 -1.41
N PHE A 91 2.24 2.12 -2.27
CA PHE A 91 2.26 2.50 -3.67
C PHE A 91 1.00 2.03 -4.40
N ILE A 92 0.63 0.76 -4.23
CA ILE A 92 -0.57 0.18 -4.85
C ILE A 92 -1.84 0.92 -4.41
N LEU A 93 -1.99 1.22 -3.12
CA LEU A 93 -3.14 1.97 -2.61
C LEU A 93 -3.24 3.40 -3.17
N LYS A 94 -2.12 4.02 -3.49
CA LYS A 94 -2.08 5.39 -4.04
C LYS A 94 -2.29 5.44 -5.54
N GLU A 95 -1.84 4.41 -6.26
CA GLU A 95 -1.69 4.46 -7.72
C GLU A 95 -2.65 3.54 -8.48
N MET A 96 -3.34 2.63 -7.80
CA MET A 96 -4.21 1.64 -8.44
C MET A 96 -5.63 1.67 -7.87
N GLU A 97 -6.60 1.40 -8.74
CA GLU A 97 -7.97 1.13 -8.33
C GLU A 97 -8.12 -0.31 -7.82
N PHE A 98 -9.06 -0.52 -6.88
CA PHE A 98 -9.41 -1.85 -6.40
C PHE A 98 -9.78 -2.83 -7.52
N SER A 99 -10.40 -2.33 -8.61
CA SER A 99 -10.78 -3.13 -9.78
C SER A 99 -9.56 -3.73 -10.49
N GLU A 100 -8.47 -2.97 -10.63
CA GLU A 100 -7.22 -3.39 -11.26
C GLU A 100 -6.53 -4.48 -10.42
N ILE A 101 -6.50 -4.27 -9.10
CA ILE A 101 -5.93 -5.23 -8.15
C ILE A 101 -6.72 -6.55 -8.20
N LYS A 102 -8.05 -6.47 -8.19
CA LYS A 102 -8.92 -7.65 -8.30
C LYS A 102 -8.76 -8.39 -9.62
N ASN A 103 -8.64 -7.66 -10.73
CA ASN A 103 -8.42 -8.25 -12.06
C ASN A 103 -7.07 -8.99 -12.11
N PHE A 104 -6.01 -8.40 -11.57
CA PHE A 104 -4.70 -9.04 -11.45
C PHE A 104 -4.79 -10.31 -10.59
N ALA A 105 -5.41 -10.21 -9.42
CA ALA A 105 -5.56 -11.34 -8.50
C ALA A 105 -6.32 -12.52 -9.13
N THR A 106 -7.33 -12.22 -9.95
CA THR A 106 -8.11 -13.20 -10.71
C THR A 106 -7.26 -13.83 -11.82
N LYS A 107 -6.58 -13.00 -12.63
CA LYS A 107 -5.70 -13.44 -13.73
C LYS A 107 -4.63 -14.43 -13.26
N TYR A 108 -4.05 -14.18 -12.08
CA TYR A 108 -2.98 -14.99 -11.52
C TYR A 108 -3.44 -16.02 -10.48
N ASN A 109 -4.75 -16.23 -10.31
CA ASN A 109 -5.32 -17.21 -9.38
C ASN A 109 -4.83 -17.06 -7.93
N ILE A 110 -4.63 -15.83 -7.47
CA ILE A 110 -4.09 -15.52 -6.14
C ILE A 110 -5.15 -15.74 -5.05
N LEU A 111 -6.42 -15.48 -5.36
CA LEU A 111 -7.56 -15.51 -4.41
C LEU A 111 -8.43 -16.77 -4.54
N LYS A 112 -7.82 -17.93 -4.82
CA LYS A 112 -8.55 -19.20 -4.89
C LYS A 112 -9.21 -19.60 -3.57
#